data_AF-A0A3G6PFY4-F1
#
_entry.id   AF-A0A3G6PFY4-F1
#
_cell.length_a   1.000
_cell.length_b   1.000
_cell.length_c   1.000
_cell.angle_alpha   90.00
_cell.angle_beta   90.00
_cell.angle_gamma   90.00
#
_symmetry.space_group_name_H-M   'P 1'
#
loop_
_entity.id
_entity.type
_entity.pdbx_description
1 polymer ?
#
loop_
_entity_poly.entity_id
_entity_poly.type
_entity_poly.pdbx_seq_one_letter_code
_entity_poly.pdbx_strand_id
1 'polypeptide(L)'
;MKKSVFLLALFLALNSCTRDEIQNENPKVEVNQKGALTEKQINEGINQSIKTKGSFNWSNESDHFLWSAVFRGNRMVSIGFGSSRDDFDRSKSPNNKEMENEVLSVIKKYEGVDTARFLIISDQYLNQMDVIIDKEETLTALRQMKNIRYVEPADYHYFENEAKFNTTGRSSGSGSSGCGFSSATLSAVDYTSTTPSAKVPWAFTKHSIPDAWSYSTGAGVTIGLIDTGVSPEQTLLGGSFNNGASSGRTITKVGAYNSDGSADQCGHGTKMASVMTAPRNNAGLPVGVAYNANLIAYRAASNVVLETSSEQNGVKTAFTELGNNTNVKIISMSMGHIFSVGKIEDGVKYAYARGKLIFCAGGTSTSFTNFVGVIFPASMSETQAITGVKEGTSNQKCDVCHSGSQIDFTFQMERASGSTVPVLSYYNGQADYVGGSSVATAATAGIAALVWAKNPSWTRDQVLNKMRQAATYYPNVNSSYGYGNINVLKAVQ
;
A
#
# COMPACT_ATOMS: atom_id res chain seq x y z
N MET A 1 79.69 34.74 -25.02
CA MET A 1 79.92 34.84 -23.55
C MET A 1 79.77 33.42 -22.99
N LYS A 2 80.88 32.71 -22.68
CA LYS A 2 81.41 32.45 -21.30
C LYS A 2 80.26 32.02 -20.35
N LYS A 3 80.20 30.80 -19.77
CA LYS A 3 81.16 30.11 -18.85
C LYS A 3 80.85 28.59 -18.77
N SER A 4 81.84 27.69 -18.91
CA SER A 4 82.49 26.84 -17.85
C SER A 4 81.63 25.64 -17.39
N VAL A 5 81.87 24.36 -17.77
CA VAL A 5 82.95 23.35 -17.50
C VAL A 5 83.10 22.92 -16.03
N PHE A 6 83.04 21.59 -15.80
CA PHE A 6 83.64 20.69 -14.78
C PHE A 6 82.59 19.80 -14.05
N LEU A 7 82.82 18.58 -13.58
CA LEU A 7 83.65 17.40 -13.91
C LEU A 7 83.27 16.31 -12.87
N LEU A 8 83.22 15.04 -13.31
CA LEU A 8 83.51 13.77 -12.61
C LEU A 8 83.56 13.70 -11.07
N ALA A 9 82.90 12.69 -10.47
CA ALA A 9 83.57 11.76 -9.53
C ALA A 9 82.68 10.56 -9.14
N LEU A 10 83.27 9.38 -9.29
CA LEU A 10 82.86 8.06 -8.84
C LEU A 10 83.20 7.90 -7.34
N PHE A 11 82.35 7.27 -6.53
CA PHE A 11 82.76 6.67 -5.26
C PHE A 11 82.19 5.25 -5.13
N LEU A 12 83.09 4.32 -4.87
CA LEU A 12 82.91 2.89 -4.62
C LEU A 12 83.09 2.63 -3.11
N ALA A 13 82.64 1.43 -2.68
CA ALA A 13 83.02 0.70 -1.45
C ALA A 13 82.32 1.11 -0.12
N LEU A 14 81.85 0.25 0.79
CA LEU A 14 81.90 -1.22 0.99
C LEU A 14 80.85 -1.65 2.06
N ASN A 15 80.29 -2.86 1.87
CA ASN A 15 79.87 -3.91 2.83
C ASN A 15 79.31 -3.59 4.24
N SER A 16 78.14 -4.18 4.55
CA SER A 16 78.06 -5.26 5.55
C SER A 16 76.79 -6.12 5.37
N CYS A 17 76.98 -7.44 5.35
CA CYS A 17 75.97 -8.48 5.20
C CYS A 17 75.18 -8.70 6.50
N THR A 18 73.93 -9.20 6.42
CA THR A 18 73.60 -10.59 6.85
C THR A 18 72.11 -10.95 6.65
N ARG A 19 71.91 -12.03 5.87
CA ARG A 19 70.88 -13.09 5.95
C ARG A 19 69.41 -12.71 6.13
N ASP A 20 68.68 -12.70 5.01
CA ASP A 20 67.23 -12.96 5.02
C ASP A 20 66.97 -14.48 5.12
N GLU A 21 66.36 -14.89 6.22
CA GLU A 21 65.72 -16.20 6.35
C GLU A 21 64.38 -16.19 5.63
N ILE A 22 64.20 -17.18 4.74
CA ILE A 22 62.96 -17.46 4.04
C ILE A 22 61.95 -17.99 5.07
N GLN A 23 60.98 -17.16 5.45
CA GLN A 23 59.75 -17.63 6.08
C GLN A 23 58.65 -17.79 5.01
N ASN A 24 58.27 -19.05 4.80
CA ASN A 24 57.06 -19.44 4.10
C ASN A 24 55.84 -18.95 4.91
N GLU A 25 55.37 -17.74 4.66
CA GLU A 25 54.02 -17.34 5.01
C GLU A 25 53.10 -17.60 3.82
N ASN A 26 52.32 -18.68 3.92
CA ASN A 26 51.08 -18.81 3.16
C ASN A 26 50.30 -17.50 3.33
N PRO A 27 49.90 -16.79 2.26
CA PRO A 27 48.96 -15.69 2.42
C PRO A 27 47.65 -16.29 2.92
N LYS A 28 47.41 -16.17 4.23
CA LYS A 28 46.06 -16.24 4.76
C LYS A 28 45.31 -15.13 4.07
N VAL A 29 44.54 -15.50 3.06
CA VAL A 29 43.43 -14.68 2.58
C VAL A 29 42.57 -14.46 3.82
N GLU A 30 42.68 -13.29 4.44
CA GLU A 30 41.65 -12.80 5.34
C GLU A 30 40.38 -12.73 4.51
N VAL A 31 39.55 -13.75 4.64
CA VAL A 31 38.16 -13.67 4.23
C VAL A 31 37.56 -12.59 5.12
N ASN A 32 37.54 -11.36 4.62
CA ASN A 32 36.88 -10.24 5.25
C ASN A 32 35.37 -10.54 5.15
N GLN A 33 34.87 -11.41 6.04
CA GLN A 33 33.44 -11.67 6.17
C GLN A 33 32.80 -10.37 6.63
N LYS A 34 32.38 -9.58 5.66
CA LYS A 34 31.64 -8.36 5.90
C LYS A 34 30.36 -8.77 6.61
N GLY A 35 30.25 -8.48 7.91
CA GLY A 35 29.03 -8.78 8.67
C GLY A 35 27.82 -8.06 8.07
N ALA A 36 26.62 -8.52 8.40
CA ALA A 36 25.38 -7.91 7.92
C ALA A 36 25.35 -6.41 8.21
N LEU A 37 24.91 -5.62 7.22
CA LEU A 37 24.70 -4.19 7.38
C LEU A 37 23.79 -3.92 8.58
N THR A 38 24.04 -2.79 9.24
CA THR A 38 23.15 -2.27 10.28
C THR A 38 21.84 -1.79 9.66
N GLU A 39 20.77 -1.76 10.46
CA GLU A 39 19.46 -1.25 10.04
C GLU A 39 19.57 0.21 9.55
N LYS A 40 20.46 1.01 10.15
CA LYS A 40 20.76 2.38 9.70
C LYS A 40 21.37 2.42 8.30
N GLN A 41 22.37 1.59 8.02
CA GLN A 41 23.01 1.53 6.70
C GLN A 41 22.02 1.07 5.61
N ILE A 42 21.14 0.12 5.95
CA ILE A 42 20.09 -0.35 5.03
C ILE A 42 19.11 0.78 4.73
N ASN A 43 18.57 1.45 5.76
CA ASN A 43 17.65 2.56 5.57
C ASN A 43 18.30 3.75 4.83
N GLU A 44 19.56 4.07 5.09
CA GLU A 44 20.31 5.09 4.34
C GLU A 44 20.43 4.71 2.86
N GLY A 45 20.69 3.43 2.55
CA GLY A 45 20.71 2.92 1.18
C GLY A 45 19.34 3.03 0.49
N ILE A 46 18.26 2.62 1.17
CA ILE A 46 16.88 2.75 0.67
C ILE A 46 16.57 4.24 0.39
N ASN A 47 16.82 5.11 1.37
CA ASN A 47 16.60 6.54 1.28
C ASN A 47 17.37 7.17 0.12
N GLN A 48 18.62 6.76 -0.08
CA GLN A 48 19.45 7.24 -1.18
C GLN A 48 18.90 6.78 -2.53
N SER A 49 18.45 5.53 -2.65
CA SER A 49 17.83 5.00 -3.86
C SER A 49 16.56 5.78 -4.21
N ILE A 50 15.67 6.02 -3.24
CA ILE A 50 14.45 6.81 -3.45
C ILE A 50 14.77 8.25 -3.85
N LYS A 51 15.73 8.90 -3.17
CA LYS A 51 16.14 10.29 -3.51
C LYS A 51 16.72 10.41 -4.91
N THR A 52 17.48 9.42 -5.36
CA THR A 52 18.21 9.48 -6.64
C THR A 52 17.43 8.92 -7.83
N LYS A 53 16.63 7.88 -7.61
CA LYS A 53 15.89 7.15 -8.66
C LYS A 53 14.38 7.38 -8.59
N GLY A 54 13.87 8.06 -7.57
CA GLY A 54 12.44 8.26 -7.31
C GLY A 54 11.71 7.04 -6.75
N SER A 55 12.40 5.90 -6.61
CA SER A 55 11.83 4.63 -6.13
C SER A 55 12.92 3.72 -5.58
N PHE A 56 12.51 2.67 -4.87
CA PHE A 56 13.38 1.60 -4.38
C PHE A 56 12.82 0.24 -4.79
N ASN A 57 13.70 -0.69 -5.16
CA ASN A 57 13.35 -2.07 -5.50
C ASN A 57 14.50 -3.00 -5.08
N TRP A 58 14.19 -4.00 -4.26
CA TRP A 58 15.14 -4.98 -3.74
C TRP A 58 15.94 -5.72 -4.84
N SER A 59 15.33 -5.95 -6.00
CA SER A 59 15.95 -6.66 -7.12
C SER A 59 17.14 -5.91 -7.73
N ASN A 60 17.23 -4.60 -7.50
CA ASN A 60 18.32 -3.75 -8.00
C ASN A 60 19.51 -3.65 -7.03
N GLU A 61 19.36 -4.13 -5.80
CA GLU A 61 20.39 -4.04 -4.77
C GLU A 61 21.33 -5.27 -4.82
N SER A 62 22.50 -5.17 -4.19
CA SER A 62 23.45 -6.29 -4.13
C SER A 62 22.91 -7.44 -3.29
N ASP A 63 23.38 -8.67 -3.54
CA ASP A 63 23.01 -9.84 -2.72
C ASP A 63 23.29 -9.60 -1.24
N HIS A 64 24.44 -9.01 -0.91
CA HIS A 64 24.80 -8.65 0.45
C HIS A 64 23.85 -7.63 1.10
N PHE A 65 23.37 -6.64 0.34
CA PHE A 65 22.41 -5.65 0.85
C PHE A 65 21.06 -6.30 1.13
N LEU A 66 20.57 -7.12 0.19
CA LEU A 66 19.33 -7.89 0.34
C LEU A 66 19.44 -8.85 1.53
N TRP A 67 20.50 -9.65 1.60
CA TRP A 67 20.76 -10.58 2.70
C TRP A 67 20.81 -9.87 4.05
N SER A 68 21.47 -8.72 4.12
CA SER A 68 21.51 -7.93 5.35
C SER A 68 20.10 -7.53 5.80
N ALA A 69 19.23 -7.09 4.88
CA ALA A 69 17.84 -6.78 5.21
C ALA A 69 17.03 -8.01 5.65
N VAL A 70 17.22 -9.16 4.99
CA VAL A 70 16.63 -10.45 5.39
C VAL A 70 17.08 -10.85 6.79
N PHE A 71 18.38 -10.77 7.08
CA PHE A 71 18.95 -11.08 8.39
C PHE A 71 18.38 -10.19 9.51
N ARG A 72 18.10 -8.92 9.22
CA ARG A 72 17.45 -7.96 10.14
C ARG A 72 15.92 -8.12 10.20
N GLY A 73 15.31 -8.78 9.23
CA GLY A 73 13.87 -8.98 9.11
C GLY A 73 13.46 -10.43 9.36
N ASN A 74 13.80 -10.96 10.54
CA ASN A 74 13.46 -12.32 10.98
C ASN A 74 13.85 -13.45 10.02
N ARG A 75 14.82 -13.22 9.12
CA ARG A 75 15.25 -14.16 8.06
C ARG A 75 14.14 -14.56 7.09
N MET A 76 13.01 -13.85 7.10
CA MET A 76 11.88 -14.17 6.25
C MET A 76 12.06 -13.56 4.86
N VAL A 77 11.82 -14.37 3.84
CA VAL A 77 11.96 -14.01 2.44
C VAL A 77 10.69 -14.36 1.69
N SER A 78 10.19 -13.38 0.93
CA SER A 78 9.09 -13.58 -0.01
C SER A 78 9.68 -13.83 -1.39
N ILE A 79 9.28 -14.95 -1.99
CA ILE A 79 9.77 -15.39 -3.31
C ILE A 79 8.58 -15.48 -4.26
N GLY A 80 8.63 -14.69 -5.33
CA GLY A 80 7.76 -14.84 -6.49
C GLY A 80 8.48 -15.63 -7.56
N PHE A 81 7.86 -16.69 -8.07
CA PHE A 81 8.42 -17.54 -9.13
C PHE A 81 7.48 -17.60 -10.33
N GLY A 82 7.99 -17.98 -11.49
CA GLY A 82 7.23 -18.03 -12.74
C GLY A 82 8.11 -18.02 -13.98
N SER A 83 7.55 -18.46 -15.10
CA SER A 83 8.21 -18.52 -16.41
C SER A 83 8.37 -17.14 -17.08
N SER A 84 7.65 -16.12 -16.61
CA SER A 84 7.75 -14.73 -17.05
C SER A 84 7.38 -13.79 -15.90
N ARG A 85 7.56 -12.48 -16.11
CA ARG A 85 7.18 -11.46 -15.12
C ARG A 85 5.69 -11.53 -14.71
N ASP A 86 4.83 -11.91 -15.64
CA ASP A 86 3.37 -11.94 -15.45
C ASP A 86 2.84 -13.34 -15.11
N ASP A 87 3.73 -14.32 -14.93
CA ASP A 87 3.38 -15.69 -14.52
C ASP A 87 3.21 -15.78 -12.99
N PHE A 88 2.31 -14.96 -12.44
CA PHE A 88 1.97 -14.91 -11.03
C PHE A 88 0.72 -15.74 -10.68
N ASP A 89 -0.22 -15.94 -11.62
CA ASP A 89 -1.47 -16.66 -11.37
C ASP A 89 -1.25 -18.17 -11.52
N ARG A 90 -1.24 -18.89 -10.40
CA ARG A 90 -0.96 -20.33 -10.34
C ARG A 90 -1.91 -21.14 -11.22
N SER A 91 -3.16 -20.69 -11.38
CA SER A 91 -4.15 -21.37 -12.24
C SER A 91 -3.85 -21.27 -13.74
N LYS A 92 -3.00 -20.33 -14.15
CA LYS A 92 -2.57 -20.10 -15.53
C LYS A 92 -1.15 -20.59 -15.80
N SER A 93 -0.48 -21.13 -14.78
CA SER A 93 0.93 -21.52 -14.83
C SER A 93 1.05 -23.04 -14.90
N PRO A 94 1.29 -23.63 -16.09
CA PRO A 94 1.23 -25.08 -16.28
C PRO A 94 2.30 -25.85 -15.48
N ASN A 95 3.47 -25.26 -15.27
CA ASN A 95 4.61 -25.90 -14.60
C ASN A 95 4.84 -25.35 -13.18
N ASN A 96 3.80 -24.83 -12.52
CA ASN A 96 3.97 -24.14 -11.24
C ASN A 96 4.56 -25.04 -10.13
N LYS A 97 4.16 -26.32 -10.09
CA LYS A 97 4.65 -27.26 -9.08
C LYS A 97 6.11 -27.63 -9.32
N GLU A 98 6.51 -27.81 -10.58
CA GLU A 98 7.88 -28.09 -10.96
C GLU A 98 8.79 -26.91 -10.60
N MET A 99 8.39 -25.68 -10.93
CA MET A 99 9.14 -24.47 -10.58
C MET A 99 9.24 -24.28 -9.06
N GLU A 100 8.14 -24.47 -8.33
CA GLU A 100 8.13 -24.44 -6.87
C GLU A 100 9.11 -25.46 -6.28
N ASN A 101 9.06 -26.71 -6.76
CA ASN A 101 9.97 -27.76 -6.29
C ASN A 101 11.44 -27.46 -6.62
N GLU A 102 11.72 -26.83 -7.76
CA GLU A 102 13.07 -26.38 -8.12
C GLU A 102 13.59 -25.34 -7.12
N VAL A 103 12.78 -24.32 -6.80
CA VAL A 103 13.10 -23.29 -5.81
C VAL A 103 13.35 -23.92 -4.43
N LEU A 104 12.45 -24.78 -3.97
CA LEU A 104 12.59 -25.48 -2.69
C LEU A 104 13.85 -26.37 -2.64
N SER A 105 14.21 -27.00 -3.77
CA SER A 105 15.41 -27.84 -3.88
C SER A 105 16.70 -27.01 -3.77
N VAL A 106 16.73 -25.81 -4.38
CA VAL A 106 17.85 -24.88 -4.24
C VAL A 106 17.99 -24.43 -2.78
N ILE A 107 16.89 -24.02 -2.13
CA ILE A 107 16.95 -23.61 -0.72
C ILE A 107 17.44 -24.76 0.16
N LYS A 108 16.88 -25.96 0.01
CA LYS A 108 17.30 -27.15 0.76
C LYS A 108 18.80 -27.45 0.58
N LYS A 109 19.31 -27.33 -0.64
CA LYS A 109 20.73 -27.57 -0.96
C LYS A 109 21.65 -26.60 -0.22
N TYR A 110 21.35 -25.30 -0.24
CA TYR A 110 22.23 -24.28 0.33
C TYR A 110 22.06 -24.13 1.84
N GLU A 111 20.83 -24.17 2.35
CA GLU A 111 20.55 -24.07 3.78
C GLU A 111 20.97 -25.35 4.53
N GLY A 112 20.86 -26.52 3.90
CA GLY A 112 21.23 -27.80 4.52
C GLY A 112 20.21 -28.28 5.55
N VAL A 113 18.96 -27.83 5.44
CA VAL A 113 17.82 -28.23 6.29
C VAL A 113 16.64 -28.67 5.42
N ASP A 114 15.77 -29.52 5.98
CA ASP A 114 14.58 -29.98 5.28
C ASP A 114 13.53 -28.87 5.06
N THR A 115 12.69 -29.03 4.02
CA THR A 115 11.66 -28.05 3.63
C THR A 115 10.75 -27.64 4.78
N ALA A 116 10.38 -28.56 5.67
CA ALA A 116 9.54 -28.26 6.84
C ALA A 116 10.18 -27.28 7.84
N ARG A 117 11.51 -27.05 7.76
CA ARG A 117 12.25 -26.13 8.63
C ARG A 117 12.27 -24.70 8.10
N PHE A 118 12.06 -24.50 6.79
CA PHE A 118 12.19 -23.19 6.17
C PHE A 118 10.93 -22.72 5.43
N LEU A 119 10.07 -23.62 4.93
CA LEU A 119 8.85 -23.21 4.23
C LEU A 119 7.80 -22.73 5.24
N ILE A 120 7.41 -21.45 5.14
CA ILE A 120 6.41 -20.83 6.01
C ILE A 120 5.04 -20.93 5.36
N ILE A 121 4.91 -20.44 4.13
CA ILE A 121 3.67 -20.40 3.36
C ILE A 121 3.99 -20.71 1.90
N SER A 122 3.15 -21.53 1.27
CA SER A 122 3.04 -21.60 -0.20
C SER A 122 1.65 -21.10 -0.59
N ASP A 123 1.58 -20.08 -1.44
CA ASP A 123 0.31 -19.45 -1.79
C ASP A 123 -0.52 -20.36 -2.71
N GLN A 124 -1.83 -20.44 -2.42
CA GLN A 124 -2.76 -21.30 -3.13
C GLN A 124 -3.16 -20.76 -4.52
N TYR A 125 -3.11 -19.44 -4.73
CA TYR A 125 -3.54 -18.80 -5.98
C TYR A 125 -2.38 -18.17 -6.75
N LEU A 126 -1.32 -17.82 -6.04
CA LEU A 126 -0.17 -17.14 -6.60
C LEU A 126 1.04 -18.08 -6.66
N ASN A 127 1.88 -17.89 -7.69
CA ASN A 127 3.23 -18.44 -7.72
C ASN A 127 4.13 -17.62 -6.76
N GLN A 128 3.85 -17.75 -5.47
CA GLN A 128 4.49 -17.02 -4.38
C GLN A 128 4.63 -17.93 -3.16
N MET A 129 5.76 -17.82 -2.46
CA MET A 129 5.99 -18.50 -1.18
C MET A 129 6.76 -17.61 -0.21
N ASP A 130 6.58 -17.85 1.08
CA ASP A 130 7.40 -17.27 2.15
C ASP A 130 8.27 -18.35 2.77
N VAL A 131 9.57 -18.06 2.94
CA VAL A 131 10.57 -18.99 3.46
C VAL A 131 11.50 -18.34 4.47
N ILE A 132 12.17 -19.13 5.30
CA ILE A 132 13.31 -18.71 6.14
C ILE A 132 14.61 -18.96 5.38
N ILE A 133 15.46 -17.94 5.27
CA ILE A 133 16.78 -18.03 4.64
C ILE A 133 17.83 -17.40 5.55
N ASP A 134 18.82 -18.19 5.96
CA ASP A 134 19.92 -17.75 6.82
C ASP A 134 21.14 -17.29 6.01
N LYS A 135 21.43 -17.96 4.88
CA LYS A 135 22.71 -17.81 4.17
C LYS A 135 22.61 -16.85 2.98
N GLU A 136 23.62 -16.00 2.83
CA GLU A 136 23.73 -15.08 1.68
C GLU A 136 23.81 -15.86 0.36
N GLU A 137 24.54 -16.99 0.37
CA GLU A 137 24.73 -17.84 -0.81
C GLU A 137 23.42 -18.44 -1.33
N THR A 138 22.43 -18.68 -0.44
CA THR A 138 21.10 -19.12 -0.84
C THR A 138 20.39 -18.03 -1.65
N LEU A 139 20.46 -16.77 -1.22
CA LEU A 139 19.86 -15.65 -1.94
C LEU A 139 20.55 -15.40 -3.29
N THR A 140 21.88 -15.48 -3.34
CA THR A 140 22.63 -15.42 -4.59
C THR A 140 22.21 -16.53 -5.55
N ALA A 141 22.07 -17.77 -5.07
CA ALA A 141 21.65 -18.89 -5.89
C ALA A 141 20.21 -18.69 -6.43
N LEU A 142 19.28 -18.25 -5.58
CA LEU A 142 17.90 -17.95 -5.99
C LEU A 142 17.84 -16.86 -7.05
N ARG A 143 18.58 -15.75 -6.91
CA ARG A 143 18.56 -14.64 -7.87
C ARG A 143 19.17 -14.99 -9.24
N GLN A 144 19.90 -16.10 -9.34
CA GLN A 144 20.43 -16.63 -10.60
C GLN A 144 19.45 -17.57 -11.32
N MET A 145 18.38 -18.01 -10.65
CA MET A 145 17.39 -18.89 -11.24
C MET A 145 16.54 -18.14 -12.27
N LYS A 146 16.29 -18.77 -13.42
CA LYS A 146 15.53 -18.16 -14.53
C LYS A 146 14.04 -17.99 -14.23
N ASN A 147 13.52 -18.79 -13.31
CA ASN A 147 12.12 -18.83 -12.92
C ASN A 147 11.81 -18.00 -11.67
N ILE A 148 12.71 -17.10 -11.26
CA ILE A 148 12.48 -16.17 -10.15
C ILE A 148 12.05 -14.80 -10.70
N ARG A 149 10.91 -14.31 -10.21
CA ARG A 149 10.35 -12.99 -10.52
C ARG A 149 10.82 -11.94 -9.51
N TYR A 150 10.89 -12.30 -8.23
CA TYR A 150 11.45 -11.47 -7.16
C TYR A 150 11.89 -12.30 -5.95
N VAL A 151 12.83 -11.75 -5.19
CA VAL A 151 13.27 -12.22 -3.87
C VAL A 151 13.40 -10.99 -2.98
N GLU A 152 12.58 -10.91 -1.94
CA GLU A 152 12.46 -9.70 -1.11
C GLU A 152 12.42 -10.07 0.39
N PRO A 153 12.94 -9.22 1.28
CA PRO A 153 12.75 -9.43 2.71
C PRO A 153 11.25 -9.27 3.03
N ALA A 154 10.65 -10.31 3.62
CA ALA A 154 9.22 -10.32 3.90
C ALA A 154 8.87 -9.55 5.19
N ASP A 155 9.84 -9.29 6.07
CA ASP A 155 9.61 -8.77 7.42
C ASP A 155 10.66 -7.75 7.86
N TYR A 156 11.16 -6.93 6.92
CA TYR A 156 12.06 -5.83 7.24
C TYR A 156 11.29 -4.55 7.59
N HIS A 157 11.42 -4.05 8.82
CA HIS A 157 10.62 -2.94 9.34
C HIS A 157 11.29 -1.57 9.09
N TYR A 158 11.11 -1.03 7.88
CA TYR A 158 11.76 0.23 7.47
C TYR A 158 11.38 1.43 8.37
N PHE A 159 10.09 1.65 8.63
CA PHE A 159 9.61 2.82 9.37
C PHE A 159 9.90 2.71 10.87
N GLU A 160 9.76 1.51 11.44
CA GLU A 160 10.19 1.25 12.82
C GLU A 160 11.68 1.58 12.99
N ASN A 161 12.51 1.20 12.01
CA ASN A 161 13.93 1.52 12.02
C ASN A 161 14.20 3.02 11.83
N GLU A 162 13.53 3.72 10.92
CA GLU A 162 13.66 5.18 10.77
C GLU A 162 13.32 5.93 12.06
N ALA A 163 12.28 5.49 12.76
CA ALA A 163 11.86 6.08 14.03
C ALA A 163 12.91 5.91 15.15
N LYS A 164 13.75 4.88 15.09
CA LYS A 164 14.87 4.67 16.04
C LYS A 164 16.00 5.70 15.82
N PHE A 165 16.21 6.15 14.58
CA PHE A 165 17.37 6.99 14.23
C PHE A 165 17.08 8.49 14.26
N ASN A 166 15.84 8.91 14.01
CA ASN A 166 15.45 10.32 14.00
C ASN A 166 14.89 10.78 15.36
N THR A 167 15.78 11.25 16.24
CA THR A 167 15.42 11.71 17.61
C THR A 167 14.81 13.12 17.67
N THR A 168 14.83 13.89 16.58
CA THR A 168 14.29 15.26 16.50
C THR A 168 12.81 15.33 16.09
N GLY A 169 12.18 14.19 15.80
CA GLY A 169 10.78 14.08 15.37
C GLY A 169 9.84 13.42 16.38
N ARG A 170 10.20 13.34 17.68
CA ARG A 170 9.28 12.89 18.73
C ARG A 170 8.19 13.93 18.99
N SER A 171 7.27 14.08 18.04
CA SER A 171 5.95 14.62 18.30
C SER A 171 5.04 13.44 18.66
N SER A 172 4.90 13.22 19.97
CA SER A 172 3.72 12.62 20.64
C SER A 172 2.96 11.49 19.90
N GLY A 173 3.32 10.24 20.21
CA GLY A 173 2.62 8.99 19.84
C GLY A 173 3.02 8.49 18.46
N SER A 174 3.32 7.22 18.19
CA SER A 174 2.40 6.07 18.24
C SER A 174 0.89 6.35 17.98
N GLY A 175 0.49 7.59 17.70
CA GLY A 175 -0.79 7.92 17.11
C GLY A 175 -0.66 7.62 15.63
N SER A 176 -0.95 6.38 15.27
CA SER A 176 -0.94 5.94 13.87
C SER A 176 -1.69 6.95 13.02
N SER A 177 -1.09 7.34 11.90
CA SER A 177 -1.68 8.23 10.90
C SER A 177 -3.04 7.71 10.45
N GLY A 178 -4.11 8.18 11.08
CA GLY A 178 -5.49 7.77 10.80
C GLY A 178 -6.11 6.75 11.76
N CYS A 179 -5.36 6.12 12.67
CA CYS A 179 -5.97 5.34 13.76
C CYS A 179 -6.44 6.23 14.90
N GLY A 180 -7.53 5.80 15.54
CA GLY A 180 -8.10 6.42 16.71
C GLY A 180 -9.58 6.09 16.83
N PHE A 181 -9.99 5.71 18.03
CA PHE A 181 -11.39 5.45 18.38
C PHE A 181 -12.14 6.72 18.82
N SER A 182 -11.56 7.90 18.52
CA SER A 182 -12.15 9.19 18.88
C SER A 182 -13.57 9.36 18.33
N SER A 183 -14.33 10.17 19.04
CA SER A 183 -15.59 10.73 18.57
C SER A 183 -15.52 12.24 18.67
N ALA A 184 -16.21 12.93 17.76
CA ALA A 184 -16.30 14.37 17.73
C ALA A 184 -17.74 14.83 17.54
N THR A 185 -18.08 15.94 18.20
CA THR A 185 -19.31 16.67 17.90
C THR A 185 -19.15 17.36 16.55
N LEU A 186 -20.01 17.00 15.59
CA LEU A 186 -19.96 17.60 14.25
C LEU A 186 -20.43 19.05 14.29
N SER A 187 -19.63 19.93 13.70
CA SER A 187 -20.01 21.31 13.44
C SER A 187 -21.18 21.38 12.46
N ALA A 188 -22.17 22.24 12.72
CA ALA A 188 -23.36 22.40 11.89
C ALA A 188 -23.05 22.90 10.46
N VAL A 189 -21.88 23.51 10.24
CA VAL A 189 -21.45 23.93 8.89
C VAL A 189 -20.86 22.78 8.08
N ASP A 190 -20.54 21.64 8.69
CA ASP A 190 -19.87 20.52 8.03
C ASP A 190 -20.83 19.47 7.46
N TYR A 191 -22.13 19.66 7.64
CA TYR A 191 -23.13 18.78 7.06
C TYR A 191 -24.42 19.52 6.72
N THR A 192 -25.20 18.92 5.84
CA THR A 192 -26.63 19.21 5.71
C THR A 192 -27.42 17.98 6.17
N SER A 193 -28.72 18.14 6.40
CA SER A 193 -29.59 17.03 6.78
C SER A 193 -30.40 16.54 5.58
N THR A 194 -30.65 15.24 5.54
CA THR A 194 -31.52 14.63 4.55
C THR A 194 -32.45 13.61 5.18
N THR A 195 -33.67 13.47 4.65
CA THR A 195 -34.66 12.49 5.13
C THR A 195 -34.06 11.06 5.13
N PRO A 196 -34.29 10.24 6.16
CA PRO A 196 -35.14 10.50 7.34
C PRO A 196 -34.50 11.37 8.43
N SER A 197 -33.18 11.38 8.59
CA SER A 197 -32.46 12.39 9.40
C SER A 197 -30.95 12.34 9.22
N ALA A 198 -30.46 11.64 8.18
CA ALA A 198 -29.03 11.42 7.98
C ALA A 198 -28.29 12.74 7.71
N LYS A 199 -27.04 12.82 8.17
CA LYS A 199 -26.17 13.96 7.93
C LYS A 199 -25.37 13.72 6.65
N VAL A 200 -25.53 14.59 5.66
CA VAL A 200 -24.77 14.58 4.41
C VAL A 200 -23.50 15.40 4.62
N PRO A 201 -22.31 14.80 4.56
CA PRO A 201 -21.05 15.54 4.68
C PRO A 201 -20.94 16.67 3.66
N TRP A 202 -20.38 17.81 4.05
CA TRP A 202 -20.22 18.98 3.17
C TRP A 202 -19.51 18.66 1.84
N ALA A 203 -18.51 17.76 1.90
CA ALA A 203 -17.73 17.31 0.77
C ALA A 203 -18.60 16.69 -0.32
N PHE A 204 -19.72 16.05 0.06
CA PHE A 204 -20.58 15.36 -0.90
C PHE A 204 -21.27 16.34 -1.85
N THR A 205 -21.64 17.52 -1.34
CA THR A 205 -22.23 18.59 -2.15
C THR A 205 -21.23 19.16 -3.15
N LYS A 206 -19.93 19.23 -2.79
CA LYS A 206 -18.86 19.69 -3.72
C LYS A 206 -18.67 18.76 -4.92
N HIS A 207 -19.15 17.53 -4.81
CA HIS A 207 -19.10 16.51 -5.84
C HIS A 207 -20.47 16.20 -6.46
N SER A 208 -21.53 16.95 -6.12
CA SER A 208 -22.91 16.70 -6.59
C SER A 208 -23.42 15.28 -6.27
N ILE A 209 -22.97 14.69 -5.16
CA ILE A 209 -23.39 13.35 -4.73
C ILE A 209 -24.89 13.32 -4.33
N PRO A 210 -25.43 14.30 -3.56
CA PRO A 210 -26.84 14.27 -3.18
C PRO A 210 -27.79 14.32 -4.38
N ASP A 211 -27.45 15.08 -5.42
CA ASP A 211 -28.24 15.15 -6.65
C ASP A 211 -28.17 13.82 -7.42
N ALA A 212 -26.99 13.20 -7.45
CA ALA A 212 -26.78 11.89 -8.10
C ALA A 212 -27.64 10.77 -7.48
N TRP A 213 -28.03 10.88 -6.20
CA TRP A 213 -28.88 9.89 -5.53
C TRP A 213 -30.28 9.75 -6.12
N SER A 214 -30.73 10.72 -6.92
CA SER A 214 -31.98 10.59 -7.70
C SER A 214 -31.84 9.61 -8.88
N TYR A 215 -30.61 9.32 -9.32
CA TYR A 215 -30.31 8.42 -10.45
C TYR A 215 -29.74 7.08 -9.99
N SER A 216 -28.93 7.08 -8.92
CA SER A 216 -28.27 5.89 -8.42
C SER A 216 -27.89 6.01 -6.96
N THR A 217 -28.03 4.92 -6.21
CA THR A 217 -27.71 4.85 -4.77
C THR A 217 -26.60 3.84 -4.47
N GLY A 218 -26.05 3.21 -5.51
CA GLY A 218 -25.06 2.13 -5.40
C GLY A 218 -25.67 0.74 -5.22
N ALA A 219 -27.01 0.63 -5.25
CA ALA A 219 -27.72 -0.63 -5.08
C ALA A 219 -27.20 -1.74 -6.02
N GLY A 220 -27.01 -2.94 -5.46
CA GLY A 220 -26.56 -4.12 -6.21
C GLY A 220 -25.05 -4.18 -6.51
N VAL A 221 -24.29 -3.13 -6.22
CA VAL A 221 -22.81 -3.14 -6.37
C VAL A 221 -22.17 -3.52 -5.05
N THR A 222 -21.16 -4.40 -5.09
CA THR A 222 -20.37 -4.77 -3.91
C THR A 222 -18.98 -4.12 -3.96
N ILE A 223 -18.66 -3.41 -2.89
CA ILE A 223 -17.34 -2.81 -2.65
C ILE A 223 -16.57 -3.71 -1.67
N GLY A 224 -15.36 -4.11 -2.05
CA GLY A 224 -14.38 -4.72 -1.17
C GLY A 224 -13.54 -3.64 -0.48
N LEU A 225 -13.49 -3.64 0.84
CA LEU A 225 -12.62 -2.77 1.62
C LEU A 225 -11.45 -3.59 2.17
N ILE A 226 -10.22 -3.19 1.85
CA ILE A 226 -9.00 -3.75 2.45
C ILE A 226 -8.47 -2.70 3.42
N ASP A 227 -8.67 -2.93 4.72
CA ASP A 227 -8.32 -1.96 5.76
C ASP A 227 -8.03 -2.63 7.12
N THR A 228 -8.09 -1.88 8.22
CA THR A 228 -7.84 -2.39 9.58
C THR A 228 -9.00 -3.15 10.20
N GLY A 229 -10.11 -3.30 9.47
CA GLY A 229 -11.34 -3.97 9.92
C GLY A 229 -12.53 -3.02 10.00
N VAL A 230 -13.64 -3.49 10.59
CA VAL A 230 -14.80 -2.63 10.89
C VAL A 230 -15.25 -2.87 12.32
N SER A 231 -15.49 -1.79 13.05
CA SER A 231 -15.90 -1.81 14.45
C SER A 231 -17.07 -2.78 14.67
N PRO A 232 -16.99 -3.68 15.66
CA PRO A 232 -18.14 -4.48 16.09
C PRO A 232 -19.20 -3.64 16.81
N GLU A 233 -18.83 -2.48 17.35
CA GLU A 233 -19.71 -1.61 18.15
C GLU A 233 -20.55 -0.67 17.28
N GLN A 234 -20.05 -0.27 16.11
CA GLN A 234 -20.79 0.62 15.21
C GLN A 234 -21.96 -0.11 14.52
N THR A 235 -23.16 0.00 15.07
CA THR A 235 -24.32 -0.78 14.60
C THR A 235 -24.76 -0.40 13.18
N LEU A 236 -24.56 0.86 12.74
CA LEU A 236 -24.86 1.28 11.35
C LEU A 236 -23.91 0.63 10.32
N LEU A 237 -22.80 0.04 10.77
CA LEU A 237 -21.92 -0.83 9.99
C LEU A 237 -21.98 -2.28 10.54
N GLY A 238 -23.17 -2.72 10.91
CA GLY A 238 -23.46 -4.02 11.52
C GLY A 238 -24.94 -4.33 11.46
N GLY A 239 -25.57 -4.64 12.61
CA GLY A 239 -26.98 -5.02 12.68
C GLY A 239 -27.97 -3.99 12.11
N SER A 240 -27.59 -2.72 12.05
CA SER A 240 -28.38 -1.59 11.53
C SER A 240 -27.90 -1.12 10.15
N PHE A 241 -27.21 -1.96 9.38
CA PHE A 241 -26.70 -1.60 8.04
C PHE A 241 -27.80 -1.29 7.01
N ASN A 242 -29.04 -1.72 7.27
CA ASN A 242 -30.24 -1.43 6.47
C ASN A 242 -31.16 -0.41 7.20
N ASN A 243 -30.58 0.54 7.95
CA ASN A 243 -31.35 1.55 8.67
C ASN A 243 -31.82 2.71 7.77
N GLY A 244 -32.97 3.29 8.10
CA GLY A 244 -33.49 4.49 7.45
C GLY A 244 -33.91 4.23 6.00
N ALA A 245 -33.38 5.01 5.07
CA ALA A 245 -33.65 4.89 3.64
C ALA A 245 -32.70 3.92 2.91
N SER A 246 -31.89 3.16 3.65
CA SER A 246 -31.05 2.09 3.10
C SER A 246 -31.73 0.73 3.24
N SER A 247 -31.71 -0.10 2.20
CA SER A 247 -32.32 -1.44 2.23
C SER A 247 -31.72 -2.39 1.19
N GLY A 248 -31.94 -3.70 1.36
CA GLY A 248 -31.55 -4.72 0.39
C GLY A 248 -30.03 -4.92 0.21
N ARG A 249 -29.24 -4.50 1.21
CA ARG A 249 -27.76 -4.51 1.17
C ARG A 249 -27.16 -5.37 2.27
N THR A 250 -25.97 -5.90 2.03
CA THR A 250 -25.25 -6.78 2.97
C THR A 250 -23.89 -6.22 3.36
N ILE A 251 -23.49 -6.47 4.61
CA ILE A 251 -22.13 -6.27 5.09
C ILE A 251 -21.53 -7.61 5.52
N THR A 252 -20.32 -7.91 5.03
CA THR A 252 -19.50 -9.04 5.49
C THR A 252 -18.20 -8.51 6.05
N LYS A 253 -17.75 -9.03 7.19
CA LYS A 253 -16.48 -8.66 7.83
C LYS A 253 -15.60 -9.92 7.90
N VAL A 254 -14.36 -9.84 7.41
CA VAL A 254 -13.44 -10.98 7.30
C VAL A 254 -12.10 -10.61 7.93
N GLY A 255 -11.50 -11.54 8.67
CA GLY A 255 -10.14 -11.40 9.18
C GLY A 255 -9.13 -12.03 8.23
N ALA A 256 -8.13 -11.27 7.79
CA ALA A 256 -6.99 -11.75 7.01
C ALA A 256 -5.64 -11.47 7.69
N TYR A 257 -5.66 -10.84 8.88
CA TYR A 257 -4.49 -10.51 9.67
C TYR A 257 -4.47 -11.32 10.98
N ASN A 258 -3.33 -11.95 11.30
CA ASN A 258 -3.01 -12.62 12.58
C ASN A 258 -4.07 -13.57 13.18
N SER A 259 -5.04 -14.06 12.39
CA SER A 259 -6.17 -14.88 12.86
C SER A 259 -6.95 -14.27 14.03
N ASP A 260 -6.88 -12.95 14.23
CA ASP A 260 -7.48 -12.24 15.38
C ASP A 260 -8.93 -11.77 15.11
N GLY A 261 -9.51 -12.24 14.00
CA GLY A 261 -10.86 -11.91 13.56
C GLY A 261 -10.91 -10.67 12.68
N SER A 262 -12.10 -10.09 12.55
CA SER A 262 -12.37 -8.95 11.64
C SER A 262 -12.53 -7.61 12.36
N ALA A 263 -12.36 -7.59 13.68
CA ALA A 263 -12.63 -6.42 14.50
C ALA A 263 -11.59 -5.34 14.28
N ASP A 264 -12.04 -4.11 14.06
CA ASP A 264 -11.13 -2.98 13.84
C ASP A 264 -10.37 -2.62 15.12
N GLN A 265 -9.06 -2.84 15.15
CA GLN A 265 -8.22 -2.45 16.30
C GLN A 265 -7.52 -1.10 16.12
N CYS A 266 -7.82 -0.40 15.03
CA CYS A 266 -7.23 0.90 14.69
C CYS A 266 -8.30 1.99 14.62
N GLY A 267 -9.50 1.68 14.12
CA GLY A 267 -10.59 2.62 13.89
C GLY A 267 -10.61 3.22 12.47
N HIS A 268 -9.52 3.07 11.71
CA HIS A 268 -9.39 3.63 10.36
C HIS A 268 -10.35 2.98 9.37
N GLY A 269 -10.39 1.64 9.32
CA GLY A 269 -11.28 0.91 8.43
C GLY A 269 -12.77 1.18 8.69
N THR A 270 -13.15 1.42 9.94
CA THR A 270 -14.52 1.86 10.29
C THR A 270 -14.88 3.19 9.65
N LYS A 271 -13.97 4.17 9.68
CA LYS A 271 -14.17 5.50 9.06
C LYS A 271 -14.23 5.39 7.53
N MET A 272 -13.41 4.53 6.92
CA MET A 272 -13.43 4.27 5.48
C MET A 272 -14.73 3.58 5.04
N ALA A 273 -15.16 2.55 5.76
CA ALA A 273 -16.45 1.90 5.56
C ALA A 273 -17.61 2.90 5.66
N SER A 274 -17.54 3.82 6.63
CA SER A 274 -18.54 4.87 6.80
C SER A 274 -18.68 5.74 5.56
N VAL A 275 -17.60 6.37 5.09
CA VAL A 275 -17.69 7.33 3.98
C VAL A 275 -18.17 6.66 2.69
N MET A 276 -17.85 5.38 2.47
CA MET A 276 -18.34 4.64 1.31
C MET A 276 -19.82 4.26 1.44
N THR A 277 -20.20 3.72 2.60
CA THR A 277 -21.33 2.80 2.68
C THR A 277 -22.22 2.97 3.91
N ALA A 278 -21.97 3.94 4.78
CA ALA A 278 -22.88 4.20 5.90
C ALA A 278 -24.32 4.41 5.39
N PRO A 279 -25.33 3.80 6.05
CA PRO A 279 -26.70 3.89 5.60
C PRO A 279 -27.22 5.33 5.68
N ARG A 280 -28.20 5.64 4.83
CA ARG A 280 -28.99 6.87 4.90
C ARG A 280 -29.97 6.76 6.07
N ASN A 281 -29.39 6.84 7.27
CA ASN A 281 -29.98 6.45 8.54
C ASN A 281 -31.03 7.45 9.06
N ASN A 282 -31.83 7.00 10.03
CA ASN A 282 -32.75 7.83 10.82
C ASN A 282 -32.18 8.20 12.20
N ALA A 283 -30.88 7.99 12.42
CA ALA A 283 -30.19 8.19 13.70
C ALA A 283 -29.48 9.56 13.82
N GLY A 284 -29.59 10.44 12.82
CA GLY A 284 -28.90 11.74 12.86
C GLY A 284 -27.39 11.65 12.65
N LEU A 285 -26.90 10.59 11.98
CA LEU A 285 -25.47 10.32 11.78
C LEU A 285 -25.05 10.43 10.30
N PRO A 286 -23.74 10.57 10.02
CA PRO A 286 -23.24 10.67 8.65
C PRO A 286 -23.65 9.51 7.74
N VAL A 287 -24.01 9.82 6.49
CA VAL A 287 -24.31 8.86 5.42
C VAL A 287 -23.09 8.68 4.49
N GLY A 288 -22.95 7.49 3.91
CA GLY A 288 -21.92 7.18 2.92
C GLY A 288 -22.33 7.55 1.49
N VAL A 289 -21.35 7.66 0.59
CA VAL A 289 -21.57 8.02 -0.82
C VAL A 289 -22.53 7.04 -1.51
N ALA A 290 -22.30 5.74 -1.36
CA ALA A 290 -23.10 4.66 -1.94
C ALA A 290 -23.92 3.94 -0.86
N TYR A 291 -24.88 4.67 -0.28
CA TYR A 291 -25.68 4.21 0.85
C TYR A 291 -26.59 3.00 0.57
N ASN A 292 -26.65 2.47 -0.66
CA ASN A 292 -27.24 1.15 -0.98
C ASN A 292 -26.27 0.08 -1.55
N ALA A 293 -24.97 0.34 -1.66
CA ALA A 293 -23.97 -0.67 -2.06
C ALA A 293 -23.65 -1.72 -0.98
N ASN A 294 -23.43 -2.97 -1.36
CA ASN A 294 -22.92 -4.00 -0.44
C ASN A 294 -21.47 -3.71 -0.03
N LEU A 295 -21.06 -4.18 1.16
CA LEU A 295 -19.69 -4.07 1.66
C LEU A 295 -19.14 -5.44 2.05
N ILE A 296 -17.93 -5.76 1.59
CA ILE A 296 -17.11 -6.85 2.13
C ILE A 296 -15.82 -6.24 2.66
N ALA A 297 -15.65 -6.20 3.98
CA ALA A 297 -14.50 -5.58 4.63
C ALA A 297 -13.52 -6.64 5.15
N TYR A 298 -12.29 -6.58 4.67
CA TYR A 298 -11.17 -7.37 5.14
C TYR A 298 -10.35 -6.55 6.14
N ARG A 299 -10.18 -7.10 7.34
CA ARG A 299 -9.11 -6.71 8.26
C ARG A 299 -7.80 -7.34 7.76
N ALA A 300 -7.01 -6.53 7.05
CA ALA A 300 -5.79 -6.97 6.38
C ALA A 300 -4.52 -6.52 7.09
N ALA A 301 -4.60 -5.50 7.95
CA ALA A 301 -3.45 -4.99 8.68
C ALA A 301 -3.83 -4.45 10.06
N SER A 302 -2.83 -4.30 10.92
CA SER A 302 -2.99 -3.63 12.22
C SER A 302 -3.05 -2.11 12.08
N ASN A 303 -2.42 -1.59 11.03
CA ASN A 303 -2.21 -0.18 10.77
C ASN A 303 -2.28 0.09 9.25
N VAL A 304 -2.15 1.36 8.83
CA VAL A 304 -2.21 1.79 7.43
C VAL A 304 -0.86 1.74 6.71
N VAL A 305 0.20 1.42 7.43
CA VAL A 305 1.56 1.23 6.90
C VAL A 305 1.87 -0.27 6.95
N LEU A 306 2.31 -0.83 5.83
CA LEU A 306 2.44 -2.28 5.64
C LEU A 306 3.86 -2.77 5.92
N GLU A 307 4.26 -2.87 7.19
CA GLU A 307 5.65 -3.24 7.52
C GLU A 307 5.85 -4.74 7.64
N THR A 308 4.97 -5.40 8.40
CA THR A 308 5.20 -6.78 8.80
C THR A 308 4.77 -7.78 7.72
N SER A 309 5.39 -8.96 7.71
CA SER A 309 5.02 -10.07 6.84
C SER A 309 3.55 -10.44 6.97
N SER A 310 2.99 -10.39 8.19
CA SER A 310 1.57 -10.62 8.44
C SER A 310 0.65 -9.59 7.78
N GLU A 311 1.01 -8.30 7.80
CA GLU A 311 0.24 -7.24 7.13
C GLU A 311 0.31 -7.37 5.61
N GLN A 312 1.50 -7.63 5.09
CA GLN A 312 1.69 -7.84 3.65
C GLN A 312 0.91 -9.07 3.17
N ASN A 313 0.91 -10.17 3.95
CA ASN A 313 0.13 -11.38 3.66
C ASN A 313 -1.38 -11.14 3.80
N GLY A 314 -1.83 -10.37 4.79
CA GLY A 314 -3.23 -10.04 4.96
C GLY A 314 -3.78 -9.22 3.78
N VAL A 315 -3.01 -8.23 3.30
CA VAL A 315 -3.36 -7.44 2.11
C VAL A 315 -3.37 -8.30 0.85
N LYS A 316 -2.33 -9.10 0.62
CA LYS A 316 -2.28 -10.06 -0.51
C LYS A 316 -3.49 -10.98 -0.52
N THR A 317 -3.81 -11.60 0.63
CA THR A 317 -4.95 -12.51 0.78
C THR A 317 -6.27 -11.79 0.50
N ALA A 318 -6.45 -10.57 1.01
CA ALA A 318 -7.65 -9.80 0.75
C ALA A 318 -7.83 -9.50 -0.75
N PHE A 319 -6.76 -9.15 -1.47
CA PHE A 319 -6.82 -8.95 -2.92
C PHE A 319 -7.19 -10.23 -3.68
N THR A 320 -6.57 -11.36 -3.37
CA THR A 320 -6.84 -12.62 -4.08
C THR A 320 -8.27 -13.12 -3.81
N GLU A 321 -8.73 -13.09 -2.56
CA GLU A 321 -10.09 -13.47 -2.18
C GLU A 321 -11.16 -12.55 -2.77
N LEU A 322 -10.97 -11.22 -2.71
CA LEU A 322 -11.87 -10.27 -3.38
C LEU A 322 -11.83 -10.44 -4.90
N GLY A 323 -10.67 -10.75 -5.47
CA GLY A 323 -10.48 -11.08 -6.88
C GLY A 323 -11.34 -12.27 -7.31
N ASN A 324 -11.35 -13.34 -6.52
CA ASN A 324 -12.12 -14.55 -6.77
C ASN A 324 -13.63 -14.39 -6.53
N ASN A 325 -14.03 -13.43 -5.70
CA ASN A 325 -15.44 -13.16 -5.46
C ASN A 325 -16.08 -12.41 -6.65
N THR A 326 -16.88 -13.10 -7.46
CA THR A 326 -17.54 -12.53 -8.65
C THR A 326 -18.55 -11.41 -8.34
N ASN A 327 -19.04 -11.33 -7.10
CA ASN A 327 -19.98 -10.30 -6.66
C ASN A 327 -19.29 -8.96 -6.38
N VAL A 328 -17.97 -8.96 -6.13
CA VAL A 328 -17.16 -7.76 -5.92
C VAL A 328 -16.81 -7.13 -7.25
N LYS A 329 -17.11 -5.83 -7.40
CA LYS A 329 -16.75 -5.04 -8.60
C LYS A 329 -15.64 -4.03 -8.32
N ILE A 330 -15.61 -3.50 -7.11
CA ILE A 330 -14.72 -2.41 -6.71
C ILE A 330 -13.91 -2.86 -5.49
N ILE A 331 -12.63 -2.51 -5.44
CA ILE A 331 -11.77 -2.66 -4.26
C ILE A 331 -11.26 -1.29 -3.87
N SER A 332 -11.37 -0.95 -2.58
CA SER A 332 -10.81 0.26 -1.97
C SER A 332 -9.75 -0.13 -0.95
N MET A 333 -8.57 0.47 -1.04
CA MET A 333 -7.46 0.25 -0.11
C MET A 333 -6.82 1.58 0.29
N SER A 334 -6.92 1.92 1.57
CA SER A 334 -6.46 3.18 2.13
C SER A 334 -5.21 3.00 3.00
N MET A 335 -4.25 2.22 2.49
CA MET A 335 -3.00 1.83 3.16
C MET A 335 -1.92 1.57 2.11
N GLY A 336 -0.65 1.55 2.51
CA GLY A 336 0.43 1.36 1.53
C GLY A 336 1.84 1.31 2.11
N HIS A 337 2.81 1.41 1.20
CA HIS A 337 4.24 1.38 1.48
C HIS A 337 4.99 2.36 0.56
N ILE A 338 6.14 2.87 1.00
CA ILE A 338 6.96 3.81 0.20
C ILE A 338 7.72 3.17 -0.96
N PHE A 339 7.68 1.85 -1.06
CA PHE A 339 8.29 1.07 -2.15
C PHE A 339 7.46 -0.18 -2.42
N SER A 340 7.69 -0.82 -3.57
CA SER A 340 6.93 -1.99 -4.01
C SER A 340 7.16 -3.19 -3.09
N VAL A 341 6.10 -3.98 -2.89
CA VAL A 341 6.13 -5.27 -2.20
C VAL A 341 5.57 -6.32 -3.16
N GLY A 342 6.41 -7.25 -3.62
CA GLY A 342 6.10 -8.16 -4.72
C GLY A 342 4.86 -9.02 -4.50
N LYS A 343 4.64 -9.51 -3.27
CA LYS A 343 3.45 -10.33 -2.96
C LYS A 343 2.15 -9.52 -3.03
N ILE A 344 2.19 -8.23 -2.69
CA ILE A 344 1.04 -7.33 -2.84
C ILE A 344 0.85 -6.98 -4.31
N GLU A 345 1.93 -6.76 -5.08
CA GLU A 345 1.88 -6.50 -6.52
C GLU A 345 1.14 -7.63 -7.24
N ASP A 346 1.51 -8.88 -6.93
CA ASP A 346 0.84 -10.08 -7.46
C ASP A 346 -0.65 -10.13 -7.09
N GLY A 347 -1.00 -9.83 -5.84
CA GLY A 347 -2.39 -9.77 -5.40
C GLY A 347 -3.21 -8.72 -6.15
N VAL A 348 -2.68 -7.50 -6.31
CA VAL A 348 -3.31 -6.41 -7.08
C VAL A 348 -3.53 -6.84 -8.53
N LYS A 349 -2.50 -7.38 -9.19
CA LYS A 349 -2.58 -7.88 -10.56
C LYS A 349 -3.60 -8.99 -10.72
N TYR A 350 -3.65 -9.90 -9.75
CA TYR A 350 -4.60 -11.01 -9.72
C TYR A 350 -6.06 -10.54 -9.65
N ALA A 351 -6.35 -9.55 -8.78
CA ALA A 351 -7.66 -8.94 -8.69
C ALA A 351 -7.99 -8.14 -9.97
N TYR A 352 -7.05 -7.34 -10.48
CA TYR A 352 -7.24 -6.56 -11.69
C TYR A 352 -7.56 -7.44 -12.92
N ALA A 353 -6.84 -8.56 -13.07
CA ALA A 353 -7.08 -9.54 -14.14
C ALA A 353 -8.46 -10.21 -14.05
N ARG A 354 -9.12 -10.16 -12.88
CA ARG A 354 -10.49 -10.64 -12.64
C ARG A 354 -11.54 -9.52 -12.70
N GLY A 355 -11.19 -8.40 -13.33
CA GLY A 355 -12.10 -7.32 -13.69
C GLY A 355 -12.45 -6.38 -12.54
N LYS A 356 -11.69 -6.37 -11.44
CA LYS A 356 -11.93 -5.45 -10.32
C LYS A 356 -11.43 -4.05 -10.69
N LEU A 357 -12.22 -3.03 -10.33
CA LEU A 357 -11.79 -1.62 -10.31
C LEU A 357 -11.16 -1.32 -8.95
N ILE A 358 -9.87 -0.98 -8.93
CA ILE A 358 -9.10 -0.88 -7.69
C ILE A 358 -8.75 0.59 -7.44
N PHE A 359 -9.08 1.10 -6.27
CA PHE A 359 -8.75 2.44 -5.80
C PHE A 359 -7.78 2.36 -4.64
N CYS A 360 -6.66 3.09 -4.73
CA CYS A 360 -5.62 3.10 -3.72
C CYS A 360 -5.26 4.54 -3.33
N ALA A 361 -4.98 4.74 -2.04
CA ALA A 361 -4.59 6.04 -1.53
C ALA A 361 -3.23 6.48 -2.09
N GLY A 362 -3.19 7.66 -2.70
CA GLY A 362 -2.00 8.21 -3.32
C GLY A 362 -0.87 8.53 -2.32
N GLY A 363 -1.18 8.57 -1.03
CA GLY A 363 -0.21 8.74 0.04
C GLY A 363 -0.60 9.86 0.99
N THR A 364 -0.25 9.66 2.25
CA THR A 364 -0.38 10.66 3.28
C THR A 364 0.95 10.84 4.01
N SER A 365 1.37 12.10 4.08
CA SER A 365 2.53 12.60 4.78
C SER A 365 2.48 12.21 6.25
N THR A 366 3.43 11.38 6.65
CA THR A 366 3.83 11.14 8.03
C THR A 366 5.17 11.84 8.27
N SER A 367 5.73 11.77 9.48
CA SER A 367 7.09 12.26 9.74
C SER A 367 8.15 11.70 8.78
N PHE A 368 7.88 10.56 8.13
CA PHE A 368 8.86 9.84 7.30
C PHE A 368 8.47 9.67 5.83
N THR A 369 7.28 10.07 5.39
CA THR A 369 6.86 9.92 3.97
C THR A 369 6.84 11.24 3.19
N ASN A 370 7.17 12.37 3.81
CA ASN A 370 7.10 13.70 3.20
C ASN A 370 7.93 13.90 1.93
N PHE A 371 8.94 13.05 1.70
CA PHE A 371 9.84 13.15 0.55
C PHE A 371 9.46 12.25 -0.63
N VAL A 372 8.41 11.42 -0.50
CA VAL A 372 7.99 10.50 -1.56
C VAL A 372 6.75 10.99 -2.30
N GLY A 373 6.66 10.66 -3.59
CA GLY A 373 5.50 10.92 -4.43
C GLY A 373 4.34 9.97 -4.13
N VAL A 374 3.64 9.50 -5.16
CA VAL A 374 2.54 8.54 -4.99
C VAL A 374 3.08 7.20 -4.47
N ILE A 375 2.50 6.69 -3.39
CA ILE A 375 2.96 5.48 -2.70
C ILE A 375 2.44 4.19 -3.34
N PHE A 376 3.07 3.06 -3.05
CA PHE A 376 2.60 1.74 -3.45
C PHE A 376 1.41 1.28 -2.56
N PRO A 377 0.37 0.59 -3.10
CA PRO A 377 0.21 0.17 -4.50
C PRO A 377 -0.46 1.19 -5.42
N ALA A 378 -0.81 2.40 -4.95
CA ALA A 378 -1.43 3.42 -5.80
C ALA A 378 -0.57 3.82 -7.01
N SER A 379 0.75 3.65 -6.93
CA SER A 379 1.68 3.86 -8.05
C SER A 379 1.58 2.82 -9.18
N MET A 380 0.83 1.73 -9.00
CA MET A 380 0.65 0.67 -10.00
C MET A 380 -0.40 1.04 -11.05
N SER A 381 -0.14 0.65 -12.31
CA SER A 381 -1.05 0.86 -13.45
C SER A 381 -2.41 0.19 -13.34
N GLU A 382 -2.49 -0.88 -12.53
CA GLU A 382 -3.68 -1.67 -12.26
C GLU A 382 -4.62 -0.98 -11.26
N THR A 383 -4.14 0.07 -10.58
CA THR A 383 -4.89 0.81 -9.57
C THR A 383 -5.23 2.20 -10.05
N GLN A 384 -6.20 2.84 -9.39
CA GLN A 384 -6.50 4.25 -9.55
C GLN A 384 -6.00 4.99 -8.31
N ALA A 385 -5.02 5.87 -8.48
CA ALA A 385 -4.43 6.60 -7.36
C ALA A 385 -5.26 7.84 -7.02
N ILE A 386 -5.69 7.95 -5.76
CA ILE A 386 -6.60 9.00 -5.33
C ILE A 386 -5.95 9.89 -4.27
N THR A 387 -6.13 11.20 -4.40
CA THR A 387 -5.64 12.17 -3.40
C THR A 387 -6.71 13.15 -2.94
N GLY A 388 -6.53 13.68 -1.72
CA GLY A 388 -7.40 14.67 -1.13
C GLY A 388 -6.94 16.10 -1.45
N VAL A 389 -7.90 16.99 -1.70
CA VAL A 389 -7.65 18.41 -1.98
C VAL A 389 -8.50 19.31 -1.08
N LYS A 390 -8.08 20.57 -0.95
CA LYS A 390 -8.76 21.60 -0.18
C LYS A 390 -9.92 22.22 -0.95
N GLU A 391 -11.02 22.50 -0.26
CA GLU A 391 -12.17 23.18 -0.86
C GLU A 391 -11.82 24.61 -1.33
N GLY A 392 -12.49 25.08 -2.38
CA GLY A 392 -12.35 26.47 -2.84
C GLY A 392 -10.97 26.83 -3.39
N THR A 393 -10.12 25.84 -3.62
CA THR A 393 -8.80 26.01 -4.26
C THR A 393 -8.81 25.44 -5.68
N SER A 394 -7.80 25.79 -6.48
CA SER A 394 -7.53 25.14 -7.77
C SER A 394 -6.92 23.74 -7.59
N ASN A 395 -7.54 22.89 -6.77
CA ASN A 395 -7.08 21.56 -6.34
C ASN A 395 -5.73 21.57 -5.62
N GLN A 396 -5.52 22.52 -4.70
CA GLN A 396 -4.37 22.42 -3.80
C GLN A 396 -4.50 21.13 -2.96
N LYS A 397 -3.47 20.27 -2.99
CA LYS A 397 -3.40 19.08 -2.14
C LYS A 397 -3.70 19.43 -0.68
N CYS A 398 -4.35 18.52 0.03
CA CYS A 398 -4.53 18.65 1.47
C CYS A 398 -3.17 18.71 2.18
N ASP A 399 -3.14 19.20 3.42
CA ASP A 399 -1.87 19.47 4.12
C ASP A 399 -0.98 18.23 4.18
N VAL A 400 -1.61 17.08 4.42
CA VAL A 400 -0.93 15.79 4.55
C VAL A 400 -1.02 14.93 3.31
N CYS A 401 -1.53 15.40 2.17
CA CYS A 401 -1.74 14.54 0.99
C CYS A 401 -0.54 14.58 0.05
N HIS A 402 -0.28 13.46 -0.62
CA HIS A 402 0.70 13.39 -1.71
C HIS A 402 0.04 13.76 -3.05
N SER A 403 0.85 14.16 -4.03
CA SER A 403 0.41 14.49 -5.39
C SER A 403 1.48 14.05 -6.39
N GLY A 404 1.11 13.84 -7.65
CA GLY A 404 2.06 13.45 -8.69
C GLY A 404 1.36 12.94 -9.94
N SER A 405 2.15 12.59 -10.95
CA SER A 405 1.66 12.18 -12.28
C SER A 405 0.89 10.86 -12.27
N GLN A 406 1.00 10.08 -11.20
CA GLN A 406 0.25 8.83 -11.02
C GLN A 406 -1.16 9.05 -10.47
N ILE A 407 -1.49 10.24 -9.95
CA ILE A 407 -2.85 10.54 -9.48
C ILE A 407 -3.84 10.50 -10.64
N ASP A 408 -4.92 9.73 -10.49
CA ASP A 408 -6.02 9.67 -11.46
C ASP A 408 -7.14 10.66 -11.12
N PHE A 409 -7.51 10.78 -9.85
CA PHE A 409 -8.60 11.64 -9.39
C PHE A 409 -8.31 12.32 -8.07
N THR A 410 -9.03 13.42 -7.83
CA THR A 410 -9.03 14.14 -6.56
C THR A 410 -10.40 14.10 -5.90
N PHE A 411 -10.43 14.29 -4.58
CA PHE A 411 -11.66 14.49 -3.83
C PHE A 411 -11.50 15.64 -2.83
N GLN A 412 -12.42 16.60 -2.85
CA GLN A 412 -12.44 17.74 -1.93
C GLN A 412 -12.87 17.29 -0.55
N MET A 413 -11.93 17.20 0.40
CA MET A 413 -12.16 16.62 1.72
C MET A 413 -11.64 17.46 2.88
N GLU A 414 -10.87 18.51 2.61
CA GLU A 414 -10.35 19.42 3.64
C GLU A 414 -10.95 20.81 3.41
N ARG A 415 -11.55 21.39 4.45
CA ARG A 415 -12.02 22.77 4.42
C ARG A 415 -10.85 23.74 4.48
N ALA A 416 -11.07 24.99 4.04
CA ALA A 416 -10.12 26.07 4.28
C ALA A 416 -9.87 26.32 5.78
N SER A 417 -10.85 25.98 6.64
CA SER A 417 -10.74 26.03 8.10
C SER A 417 -9.96 24.85 8.72
N GLY A 418 -9.56 23.86 7.91
CA GLY A 418 -8.88 22.64 8.37
C GLY A 418 -9.81 21.51 8.82
N SER A 419 -11.13 21.72 8.90
CA SER A 419 -12.08 20.62 9.16
C SER A 419 -12.10 19.63 8.00
N THR A 420 -12.31 18.34 8.29
CA THR A 420 -12.30 17.27 7.29
C THR A 420 -13.70 16.68 7.09
N VAL A 421 -13.84 15.42 6.70
CA VAL A 421 -15.13 14.83 6.31
C VAL A 421 -15.80 14.16 7.52
N PRO A 422 -17.04 14.55 7.87
CA PRO A 422 -17.85 13.82 8.84
C PRO A 422 -18.08 12.35 8.47
N VAL A 423 -17.88 11.45 9.43
CA VAL A 423 -18.08 10.00 9.31
C VAL A 423 -18.68 9.43 10.60
N LEU A 424 -19.16 8.19 10.54
CA LEU A 424 -19.40 7.40 11.74
C LEU A 424 -18.09 7.18 12.50
N SER A 425 -18.14 7.23 13.83
CA SER A 425 -16.97 6.87 14.65
C SER A 425 -16.92 5.36 14.91
N TYR A 426 -15.91 4.94 15.67
CA TYR A 426 -15.77 3.59 16.16
C TYR A 426 -16.97 3.15 17.03
N TYR A 427 -17.49 4.04 17.87
CA TYR A 427 -18.53 3.76 18.85
C TYR A 427 -19.93 3.98 18.28
N ASN A 428 -20.90 3.18 18.75
CA ASN A 428 -22.30 3.31 18.32
C ASN A 428 -22.87 4.71 18.64
N GLY A 429 -23.72 5.23 17.76
CA GLY A 429 -24.42 6.50 18.03
C GLY A 429 -23.53 7.75 17.94
N GLN A 430 -22.25 7.59 17.61
CA GLN A 430 -21.25 8.67 17.60
C GLN A 430 -20.73 8.92 16.19
N ALA A 431 -20.26 10.14 15.97
CA ALA A 431 -19.62 10.59 14.73
C ALA A 431 -18.17 11.02 14.99
N ASP A 432 -17.39 11.13 13.94
CA ASP A 432 -16.03 11.65 13.97
C ASP A 432 -15.71 12.36 12.64
N TYR A 433 -14.50 12.87 12.53
CA TYR A 433 -13.94 13.42 11.31
C TYR A 433 -12.80 12.55 10.79
N VAL A 434 -12.64 12.50 9.47
CA VAL A 434 -11.49 11.85 8.83
C VAL A 434 -11.06 12.61 7.58
N GLY A 435 -9.74 12.69 7.38
CA GLY A 435 -9.09 13.35 6.25
C GLY A 435 -8.07 12.45 5.55
N GLY A 436 -7.16 13.07 4.81
CA GLY A 436 -6.10 12.40 4.06
C GLY A 436 -6.55 11.77 2.74
N SER A 437 -5.61 11.14 2.04
CA SER A 437 -5.92 10.41 0.81
C SER A 437 -6.79 9.18 1.08
N SER A 438 -6.81 8.67 2.31
CA SER A 438 -7.71 7.59 2.74
C SER A 438 -9.18 7.89 2.50
N VAL A 439 -9.70 9.02 3.05
CA VAL A 439 -11.12 9.37 2.87
C VAL A 439 -11.46 9.69 1.41
N ALA A 440 -10.51 10.29 0.67
CA ALA A 440 -10.66 10.56 -0.75
C ALA A 440 -10.81 9.27 -1.56
N THR A 441 -10.00 8.26 -1.25
CA THR A 441 -10.01 6.93 -1.89
C THR A 441 -11.33 6.22 -1.63
N ALA A 442 -11.72 6.13 -0.37
CA ALA A 442 -12.96 5.51 0.04
C ALA A 442 -14.18 6.23 -0.57
N ALA A 443 -14.26 7.56 -0.49
CA ALA A 443 -15.34 8.30 -1.14
C ALA A 443 -15.41 8.04 -2.65
N THR A 444 -14.27 7.99 -3.34
CA THR A 444 -14.21 7.72 -4.78
C THR A 444 -14.63 6.29 -5.14
N ALA A 445 -14.31 5.29 -4.30
CA ALA A 445 -14.84 3.94 -4.48
C ALA A 445 -16.37 3.91 -4.34
N GLY A 446 -16.94 4.71 -3.43
CA GLY A 446 -18.39 4.94 -3.34
C GLY A 446 -18.96 5.60 -4.61
N ILE A 447 -18.28 6.61 -5.16
CA ILE A 447 -18.68 7.25 -6.42
C ILE A 447 -18.72 6.22 -7.56
N ALA A 448 -17.68 5.39 -7.68
CA ALA A 448 -17.64 4.33 -8.68
C ALA A 448 -18.82 3.36 -8.54
N ALA A 449 -19.24 3.04 -7.31
CA ALA A 449 -20.42 2.19 -7.09
C ALA A 449 -21.72 2.87 -7.53
N LEU A 450 -21.86 4.19 -7.39
CA LEU A 450 -23.00 4.93 -7.94
C LEU A 450 -23.04 4.83 -9.48
N VAL A 451 -21.90 5.05 -10.15
CA VAL A 451 -21.79 4.96 -11.62
C VAL A 451 -22.08 3.54 -12.12
N TRP A 452 -21.54 2.53 -11.44
CA TRP A 452 -21.73 1.13 -11.82
C TRP A 452 -23.16 0.65 -11.56
N ALA A 453 -23.79 1.05 -10.45
CA ALA A 453 -25.18 0.67 -10.16
C ALA A 453 -26.17 1.25 -11.18
N LYS A 454 -25.86 2.43 -11.74
CA LYS A 454 -26.64 3.01 -12.83
C LYS A 454 -26.54 2.19 -14.12
N ASN A 455 -25.39 1.57 -14.35
CA ASN A 455 -25.07 0.81 -15.57
C ASN A 455 -24.50 -0.57 -15.21
N PRO A 456 -25.32 -1.50 -14.69
CA PRO A 456 -24.83 -2.75 -14.10
C PRO A 456 -24.15 -3.69 -15.10
N SER A 457 -24.43 -3.53 -16.40
CA SER A 457 -23.80 -4.31 -17.48
C SER A 457 -22.44 -3.78 -17.92
N TRP A 458 -22.00 -2.63 -17.41
CA TRP A 458 -20.72 -2.04 -17.82
C TRP A 458 -19.53 -2.82 -17.29
N THR A 459 -18.46 -2.80 -18.09
CA THR A 459 -17.13 -3.23 -17.67
C THR A 459 -16.50 -2.19 -16.75
N ARG A 460 -15.44 -2.61 -16.02
CA ARG A 460 -14.56 -1.70 -15.27
C ARG A 460 -14.17 -0.47 -16.09
N ASP A 461 -13.72 -0.68 -17.31
CA ASP A 461 -13.15 0.38 -18.13
C ASP A 461 -14.23 1.36 -18.61
N GLN A 462 -15.46 0.89 -18.86
CA GLN A 462 -16.60 1.76 -19.17
C GLN A 462 -16.97 2.66 -17.98
N VAL A 463 -17.01 2.10 -16.77
CA VAL A 463 -17.24 2.86 -15.54
C VAL A 463 -16.14 3.90 -15.32
N LEU A 464 -14.88 3.49 -15.42
CA LEU A 464 -13.74 4.37 -15.24
C LEU A 464 -13.74 5.50 -16.28
N ASN A 465 -14.00 5.20 -17.55
CA ASN A 465 -14.06 6.22 -18.59
C ASN A 465 -15.20 7.21 -18.36
N LYS A 466 -16.36 6.77 -17.87
CA LYS A 466 -17.46 7.68 -17.49
C LYS A 466 -17.07 8.58 -16.33
N MET A 467 -16.37 8.06 -15.32
CA MET A 467 -15.83 8.87 -14.22
C MET A 467 -14.85 9.92 -14.73
N ARG A 468 -13.94 9.56 -15.65
CA ARG A 468 -13.01 10.51 -16.30
C ARG A 468 -13.75 11.60 -17.07
N GLN A 469 -14.73 11.25 -17.90
CA GLN A 469 -15.55 12.21 -18.66
C GLN A 469 -16.32 13.19 -17.77
N ALA A 470 -16.65 12.77 -16.54
CA ALA A 470 -17.34 13.58 -15.56
C ALA A 470 -16.42 14.41 -14.66
N ALA A 471 -15.10 14.27 -14.81
CA ALA A 471 -14.12 14.94 -13.97
C ALA A 471 -13.70 16.31 -14.51
N THR A 472 -13.15 17.12 -13.60
CA THR A 472 -12.87 18.56 -13.79
C THR A 472 -11.96 18.87 -14.97
N TYR A 473 -10.90 18.07 -15.16
CA TYR A 473 -9.87 18.37 -16.16
C TYR A 473 -10.10 17.72 -17.52
N TYR A 474 -11.08 16.82 -17.64
CA TYR A 474 -11.37 16.13 -18.90
C TYR A 474 -11.67 17.10 -20.06
N PRO A 475 -11.15 16.86 -21.28
CA PRO A 475 -10.40 15.67 -21.72
C PRO A 475 -8.90 15.69 -21.41
N ASN A 476 -8.41 16.74 -20.75
CA ASN A 476 -7.01 16.89 -20.39
C ASN A 476 -6.70 16.23 -19.03
N VAL A 477 -5.41 16.03 -18.77
CA VAL A 477 -4.91 15.48 -17.50
C VAL A 477 -4.00 16.52 -16.86
N ASN A 478 -4.22 16.80 -15.59
CA ASN A 478 -3.31 17.61 -14.78
C ASN A 478 -2.12 16.73 -14.33
N SER A 479 -0.89 17.26 -14.45
CA SER A 479 0.34 16.53 -14.14
C SER A 479 0.49 16.09 -12.69
N SER A 480 -0.31 16.62 -11.76
CA SER A 480 -0.23 16.33 -10.32
C SER A 480 -1.53 15.78 -9.73
N TYR A 481 -2.65 15.94 -10.46
CA TYR A 481 -4.01 15.72 -9.96
C TYR A 481 -4.89 14.90 -10.91
N GLY A 482 -4.33 14.37 -12.00
CA GLY A 482 -5.06 13.52 -12.93
C GLY A 482 -6.22 14.24 -13.60
N TYR A 483 -7.38 13.59 -13.66
CA TYR A 483 -8.62 14.15 -14.16
C TYR A 483 -9.33 15.08 -13.15
N GLY A 484 -8.85 15.14 -11.90
CA GLY A 484 -9.36 16.02 -10.85
C GLY A 484 -10.65 15.52 -10.21
N ASN A 485 -11.47 16.45 -9.69
CA ASN A 485 -12.69 16.13 -8.97
C ASN A 485 -13.77 15.62 -9.94
N ILE A 486 -14.42 14.52 -9.56
CA ILE A 486 -15.55 13.95 -10.30
C ILE A 486 -16.83 14.71 -9.95
N ASN A 487 -17.55 15.20 -10.96
CA ASN A 487 -18.95 15.62 -10.81
C ASN A 487 -19.83 14.37 -10.91
N VAL A 488 -20.35 13.93 -9.77
CA VAL A 488 -21.00 12.62 -9.66
C VAL A 488 -22.36 12.59 -10.34
N LEU A 489 -23.10 13.72 -10.32
CA LEU A 489 -24.35 13.85 -11.07
C LEU A 489 -24.13 13.62 -12.57
N LYS A 490 -23.11 14.27 -13.16
CA LYS A 490 -22.73 14.06 -14.57
C LYS A 490 -22.26 12.62 -14.84
N ALA A 491 -21.69 11.94 -13.84
CA ALA A 491 -21.23 10.57 -13.99
C ALA A 491 -22.38 9.54 -14.03
N VAL A 492 -23.55 9.86 -13.45
CA VAL A 492 -24.73 8.96 -13.38
C VAL A 492 -25.88 9.34 -14.33
N GLN A 493 -25.73 10.43 -15.08
CA GLN A 493 -26.58 10.81 -16.22
C GLN A 493 -25.99 10.22 -17.51
#